data_AF-A0A9E2ZBE1-F1
#
_entry.id   AF-A0A9E2ZBE1-F1
#
_cell.length_a   1.000
_cell.length_b   1.000
_cell.length_c   1.000
_cell.angle_alpha   90.00
_cell.angle_beta   90.00
_cell.angle_gamma   90.00
#
_symmetry.space_group_name_H-M   'P 1'
#
loop_
_entity.id
_entity.type
_entity.pdbx_description
1 polymer ?
#
loop_
_entity_poly.entity_id
_entity_poly.type
_entity_poly.pdbx_seq_one_letter_code
_entity_poly.pdbx_strand_id
1 'polypeptide(L)'
;VSVLGHVDYSAAGHAPNPVVPQLGIWFVVLAPIVAGLVHGPLVSRFAPEARGHGVPEVMLAVNRMGGRMRPQVPVVKSLASAICIGSGGSVGREGPIVQIGSALGSLLGQATKVSETHLRLLVARGAAGGISATFNAPIAGVFFSLELILRNFETQSFGLVVLSSVTADAIGRAFFGNHPFLSLPSFSFNSPLELLLYAGLGV
;
A
#
# COMPACT_ATOMS: atom_id res chain seq x y z
N VAL A 1 13.46 8.33 -0.62
CA VAL A 1 14.02 9.38 0.25
C VAL A 1 13.11 9.51 1.44
N SER A 2 13.56 9.11 2.62
CA SER A 2 12.84 9.38 3.87
C SER A 2 12.79 10.89 4.12
N VAL A 3 11.95 11.33 5.05
CA VAL A 3 11.74 12.71 5.55
C VAL A 3 13.02 13.54 5.75
N LEU A 4 14.15 12.85 5.87
CA LEU A 4 15.45 13.37 6.27
C LEU A 4 16.45 13.49 5.12
N GLY A 5 16.03 13.30 3.86
CA GLY A 5 16.85 13.63 2.69
C GLY A 5 18.09 12.76 2.45
N HIS A 6 18.27 11.68 3.23
CA HIS A 6 19.38 10.74 3.08
C HIS A 6 18.90 9.37 2.58
N VAL A 7 19.77 8.74 1.79
CA VAL A 7 19.53 7.42 1.18
C VAL A 7 19.71 6.31 2.23
N ASP A 8 20.58 6.53 3.22
CA ASP A 8 20.83 5.59 4.32
C ASP A 8 21.16 6.33 5.62
N TYR A 9 20.23 6.28 6.58
CA TYR A 9 20.37 6.98 7.88
C TYR A 9 21.01 6.09 8.94
N SER A 10 21.00 4.77 8.73
CA SER A 10 21.64 3.78 9.61
C SER A 10 23.16 3.99 9.69
N ALA A 11 23.75 4.48 8.60
CA ALA A 11 25.17 4.82 8.50
C ALA A 11 25.49 6.26 8.94
N ALA A 12 24.50 7.16 8.94
CA ALA A 12 24.67 8.59 9.16
C ALA A 12 24.20 8.98 10.57
N GLY A 13 25.02 8.71 11.58
CA GLY A 13 24.71 9.05 12.98
C GLY A 13 24.29 10.51 13.16
N HIS A 14 23.07 10.74 13.64
CA HIS A 14 22.49 12.05 13.99
C HIS A 14 22.61 13.15 12.92
N ALA A 15 22.61 12.79 11.63
CA ALA A 15 22.75 13.79 10.56
C ALA A 15 21.57 14.79 10.54
N PRO A 16 21.79 16.10 10.72
CA PRO A 16 20.70 17.08 10.72
C PRO A 16 19.92 17.04 9.40
N ASN A 17 18.61 17.32 9.45
CA ASN A 17 17.78 17.33 8.25
C ASN A 17 18.37 18.34 7.23
N PRO A 18 18.64 17.95 5.96
CA PRO A 18 19.24 18.83 4.96
C PRO A 18 18.36 20.01 4.55
N VAL A 19 17.05 19.94 4.78
CA VAL A 19 16.07 21.00 4.45
C VAL A 19 15.90 22.00 5.59
N VAL A 20 16.01 21.55 6.84
CA VAL A 20 15.89 22.39 8.05
C VAL A 20 16.99 22.06 9.06
N PRO A 21 18.27 22.35 8.73
CA PRO A 21 19.39 21.95 9.57
C PRO A 21 19.38 22.64 10.95
N GLN A 22 18.73 23.82 11.07
CA GLN A 22 18.67 24.56 12.34
C GLN A 22 17.87 23.85 13.45
N LEU A 23 16.97 22.93 13.09
CA LEU A 23 16.12 22.23 14.05
C LEU A 23 16.82 21.04 14.72
N GLY A 24 17.91 20.53 14.15
CA GLY A 24 18.70 19.44 14.74
C GLY A 24 17.84 18.29 15.27
N ILE A 25 18.07 17.88 16.53
CA ILE A 25 17.31 16.81 17.20
C ILE A 25 15.83 17.16 17.42
N TRP A 26 15.49 18.44 17.51
CA TRP A 26 14.11 18.90 17.68
C TRP A 26 13.26 18.60 16.45
N PHE A 27 13.85 18.48 15.26
CA PHE A 27 13.13 18.03 14.06
C PHE A 27 12.51 16.64 14.24
N VAL A 28 13.26 15.71 14.85
CA VAL A 28 12.83 14.32 15.07
C VAL A 28 11.62 14.26 16.01
N VAL A 29 11.51 15.22 16.93
CA VAL A 29 10.39 15.31 17.88
C VAL A 29 9.22 16.11 17.30
N LEU A 30 9.48 17.26 16.69
CA LEU A 30 8.44 18.16 16.19
C LEU A 30 7.74 17.62 14.94
N ALA A 31 8.46 16.95 14.04
CA ALA A 31 7.89 16.38 12.82
C ALA A 31 6.72 15.41 13.10
N PRO A 32 6.84 14.37 13.94
CA PRO A 32 5.72 13.48 14.25
C PRO A 32 4.59 14.17 15.05
N ILE A 33 4.90 15.17 15.88
CA ILE A 33 3.88 15.95 16.60
C ILE A 33 3.00 16.72 15.62
N VAL A 34 3.62 17.51 14.72
CA VAL A 34 2.91 18.29 13.71
C VAL A 34 2.16 17.35 12.77
N ALA A 35 2.79 16.26 12.34
CA ALA A 35 2.14 15.26 11.50
C ALA A 35 0.91 14.66 12.18
N GLY A 36 0.97 14.31 13.47
CA GLY A 36 -0.16 13.81 14.25
C GLY A 36 -1.29 14.85 14.38
N LEU A 37 -0.93 16.11 14.63
CA LEU A 37 -1.88 17.23 14.72
C LEU A 37 -2.61 17.51 13.41
N VAL A 38 -1.99 17.27 12.26
CA VAL A 38 -2.62 17.41 10.95
C VAL A 38 -3.38 16.14 10.56
N HIS A 39 -2.77 14.97 10.75
CA HIS A 39 -3.33 13.66 10.40
C HIS A 39 -4.65 13.39 11.13
N GLY A 40 -4.70 13.63 12.44
CA GLY A 40 -5.88 13.34 13.27
C GLY A 40 -7.16 14.01 12.74
N PRO A 41 -7.20 15.36 12.66
CA PRO A 41 -8.34 16.10 12.13
C PRO A 41 -8.66 15.79 10.67
N LEU A 42 -7.64 15.58 9.83
CA LEU A 42 -7.82 15.23 8.41
C LEU A 42 -8.64 13.94 8.26
N VAL A 43 -8.21 12.87 8.94
CA VAL A 43 -8.89 11.58 8.85
C VAL A 43 -10.22 11.61 9.60
N SER A 44 -10.29 12.22 10.78
CA SER A 44 -11.53 12.23 11.57
C SER A 44 -12.67 13.02 10.94
N ARG A 45 -12.37 14.10 10.20
CA ARG A 45 -13.40 14.96 9.60
C ARG A 45 -13.81 14.54 8.20
N PHE A 46 -12.85 14.12 7.36
CA PHE A 46 -13.12 13.93 5.92
C PHE A 46 -13.41 12.47 5.55
N ALA A 47 -12.68 11.51 6.12
CA ALA A 47 -12.90 10.09 5.84
C ALA A 47 -12.49 9.23 7.07
N PRO A 48 -13.40 9.01 8.03
CA PRO A 48 -13.15 8.13 9.17
C PRO A 48 -12.77 6.70 8.77
N GLU A 49 -13.17 6.26 7.58
CA GLU A 49 -12.83 4.96 6.98
C GLU A 49 -11.37 4.89 6.51
N ALA A 50 -10.69 6.04 6.38
CA ALA A 50 -9.26 6.08 6.04
C ALA A 50 -8.36 5.82 7.27
N ARG A 51 -8.93 5.56 8.45
CA ARG A 51 -8.17 5.15 9.65
C ARG A 51 -7.51 3.78 9.45
N GLY A 52 -6.47 3.51 10.24
CA GLY A 52 -5.83 2.20 10.30
C GLY A 52 -5.19 1.73 8.98
N HIS A 53 -5.10 0.42 8.81
CA HIS A 53 -4.41 -0.21 7.69
C HIS A 53 -5.14 -0.03 6.35
N GLY A 54 -6.47 -0.09 6.31
CA GLY A 54 -7.26 0.07 5.09
C GLY A 54 -7.70 -1.24 4.42
N VAL A 55 -6.97 -2.34 4.61
CA VAL A 55 -7.33 -3.66 4.06
C VAL A 55 -8.65 -4.18 4.64
N PRO A 56 -8.88 -4.16 5.97
CA PRO A 56 -10.16 -4.58 6.54
C PRO A 56 -11.35 -3.77 6.02
N GLU A 57 -11.15 -2.47 5.79
CA GLU A 57 -12.18 -1.57 5.26
C GLU A 57 -12.54 -1.91 3.81
N VAL A 58 -11.56 -2.28 2.98
CA VAL A 58 -11.81 -2.79 1.61
C VAL A 58 -12.56 -4.12 1.67
N MET A 59 -12.14 -5.05 2.52
CA MET A 59 -12.83 -6.33 2.68
C MET A 59 -14.27 -6.14 3.15
N LEU A 60 -14.52 -5.22 4.08
CA LEU A 60 -15.85 -4.85 4.52
C LEU A 60 -16.68 -4.25 3.37
N ALA A 61 -16.09 -3.35 2.57
CA ALA A 61 -16.77 -2.76 1.43
C ALA A 61 -17.19 -3.80 0.39
N VAL A 62 -16.29 -4.73 0.05
CA VAL A 62 -16.58 -5.82 -0.90
C VAL A 62 -17.66 -6.76 -0.35
N ASN A 63 -17.53 -7.21 0.90
CA ASN A 63 -18.43 -8.22 1.47
C ASN A 63 -19.79 -7.68 1.91
N ARG A 64 -19.87 -6.44 2.41
CA ARG A 64 -21.09 -5.88 3.02
C ARG A 64 -21.69 -4.69 2.27
N MET A 65 -20.92 -3.98 1.45
CA MET A 65 -21.38 -2.75 0.77
C MET A 65 -21.42 -2.89 -0.76
N GLY A 66 -21.31 -4.10 -1.30
CA GLY A 66 -21.34 -4.35 -2.75
C GLY A 66 -20.13 -3.76 -3.50
N GLY A 67 -19.03 -3.49 -2.80
CA GLY A 67 -17.84 -2.82 -3.35
C GLY A 67 -17.93 -1.30 -3.36
N ARG A 68 -18.97 -0.68 -2.78
CA ARG A 68 -19.09 0.78 -2.71
C ARG A 68 -18.16 1.36 -1.64
N MET A 69 -17.33 2.31 -2.05
CA MET A 69 -16.45 3.09 -1.18
C MET A 69 -16.69 4.58 -1.41
N ARG A 70 -16.48 5.39 -0.37
CA ARG A 70 -16.71 6.84 -0.45
C ARG A 70 -15.65 7.52 -1.35
N PRO A 71 -16.04 8.48 -2.21
CA PRO A 71 -15.14 9.13 -3.16
C PRO A 71 -14.03 9.96 -2.50
N GLN A 72 -14.18 10.33 -1.23
CA GLN A 72 -13.17 11.08 -0.48
C GLN A 72 -12.01 10.20 0.01
N VAL A 73 -12.22 8.89 0.15
CA VAL A 73 -11.23 7.93 0.70
C VAL A 73 -9.88 7.97 -0.03
N PRO A 74 -9.79 7.90 -1.38
CA PRO A 74 -8.48 7.83 -2.04
C PRO A 74 -7.66 9.10 -1.78
N VAL A 75 -8.30 10.27 -1.77
CA VAL A 75 -7.61 11.55 -1.52
C VAL A 75 -7.16 11.64 -0.06
N VAL A 76 -8.07 11.40 0.89
CA VAL A 76 -7.76 11.50 2.33
C VAL A 76 -6.72 10.46 2.74
N LYS A 77 -6.83 9.22 2.26
CA LYS A 77 -5.87 8.15 2.59
C LYS A 77 -4.49 8.43 1.99
N SER A 78 -4.43 8.97 0.76
CA SER A 78 -3.16 9.36 0.14
C SER A 78 -2.46 10.44 0.96
N LEU A 79 -3.17 11.50 1.34
CA LEU A 79 -2.62 12.59 2.14
C LEU A 79 -2.22 12.13 3.56
N ALA A 80 -3.10 11.39 4.23
CA ALA A 80 -2.83 10.88 5.58
C ALA A 80 -1.61 9.94 5.59
N SER A 81 -1.53 9.04 4.61
CA SER A 81 -0.39 8.13 4.45
C SER A 81 0.91 8.89 4.12
N ALA A 82 0.85 9.86 3.21
CA ALA A 82 1.99 10.70 2.87
C ALA A 82 2.52 11.49 4.08
N ILE A 83 1.62 12.04 4.90
CA ILE A 83 1.99 12.76 6.13
C ILE A 83 2.61 11.79 7.13
N CYS A 84 1.99 10.63 7.38
CA CYS A 84 2.46 9.68 8.39
C CYS A 84 3.80 9.02 8.01
N ILE A 85 3.92 8.50 6.78
CA ILE A 85 5.17 7.92 6.28
C ILE A 85 6.22 9.02 6.11
N GLY A 86 5.80 10.16 5.58
CA GLY A 86 6.62 11.35 5.38
C GLY A 86 6.97 12.09 6.67
N SER A 87 6.54 11.63 7.85
CA SER A 87 6.99 12.12 9.16
C SER A 87 7.77 11.07 9.96
N GLY A 88 8.05 9.90 9.36
CA GLY A 88 8.76 8.81 10.02
C GLY A 88 7.88 7.87 10.84
N GLY A 89 6.57 7.85 10.59
CA GLY A 89 5.66 6.88 11.21
C GLY A 89 6.03 5.44 10.85
N SER A 90 5.94 4.54 11.83
CA SER A 90 6.19 3.10 11.64
C SER A 90 5.02 2.43 10.94
N VAL A 91 4.89 2.67 9.63
CA VAL A 91 3.80 2.14 8.79
C VAL A 91 4.31 1.71 7.42
N GLY A 92 3.80 0.58 6.95
CA GLY A 92 4.01 0.11 5.58
C GLY A 92 3.10 0.82 4.57
N ARG A 93 3.53 0.84 3.30
CA ARG A 93 2.74 1.38 2.18
C ARG A 93 1.63 0.45 1.71
N GLU A 94 1.68 -0.82 2.11
CA GLU A 94 0.79 -1.91 1.66
C GLU A 94 -0.69 -1.60 1.91
N GLY A 95 -1.05 -1.32 3.16
CA GLY A 95 -2.43 -1.04 3.53
C GLY A 95 -3.02 0.20 2.82
N PRO A 96 -2.34 1.36 2.89
CA PRO A 96 -2.77 2.56 2.18
C PRO A 96 -2.95 2.35 0.69
N ILE A 97 -2.01 1.71 -0.02
CA ILE A 97 -2.12 1.56 -1.47
C ILE A 97 -3.29 0.63 -1.87
N VAL A 98 -3.52 -0.43 -1.10
CA VAL A 98 -4.68 -1.32 -1.30
C VAL A 98 -5.97 -0.53 -1.19
N GLN A 99 -6.12 0.29 -0.15
CA GLN A 99 -7.34 1.07 0.07
C GLN A 99 -7.53 2.17 -0.97
N ILE A 100 -6.45 2.86 -1.37
CA ILE A 100 -6.49 3.90 -2.40
C ILE A 100 -6.88 3.31 -3.76
N GLY A 101 -6.18 2.25 -4.20
CA GLY A 101 -6.46 1.58 -5.47
C GLY A 101 -7.87 1.00 -5.52
N SER A 102 -8.31 0.37 -4.43
CA SER A 102 -9.68 -0.12 -4.25
C SER A 102 -10.73 0.97 -4.38
N ALA A 103 -10.50 2.11 -3.71
CA ALA A 103 -11.45 3.21 -3.71
C ALA A 103 -11.53 3.91 -5.09
N LEU A 104 -10.41 3.98 -5.82
CA LEU A 104 -10.40 4.45 -7.21
C LEU A 104 -11.17 3.50 -8.14
N GLY A 105 -10.98 2.19 -8.00
CA GLY A 105 -11.75 1.18 -8.73
C GLY A 105 -13.26 1.28 -8.42
N SER A 106 -13.60 1.45 -7.14
CA SER A 106 -14.98 1.68 -6.69
C SER A 106 -15.58 2.96 -7.29
N LEU A 107 -14.83 4.05 -7.31
CA LEU A 107 -15.27 5.33 -7.85
C LEU A 107 -15.59 5.22 -9.34
N LEU A 108 -14.70 4.58 -10.12
CA LEU A 108 -14.92 4.33 -11.54
C LEU A 108 -16.14 3.44 -11.80
N GLY A 109 -16.33 2.39 -11.01
CA GLY A 109 -17.49 1.51 -11.14
C GLY A 109 -18.80 2.20 -10.75
N GLN A 110 -18.79 3.04 -9.73
CA GLN A 110 -19.95 3.84 -9.33
C GLN A 110 -20.29 4.88 -10.40
N ALA A 111 -19.30 5.54 -11.00
CA ALA A 111 -19.49 6.50 -12.08
C ALA A 111 -20.09 5.86 -13.33
N THR A 112 -19.70 4.62 -13.65
CA THR A 112 -20.23 3.84 -14.78
C THR A 112 -21.48 3.02 -14.44
N LYS A 113 -21.97 3.08 -13.19
CA LYS A 113 -23.20 2.42 -12.71
C LYS A 113 -23.24 0.91 -12.96
N VAL A 114 -22.10 0.23 -12.82
CA VAL A 114 -22.03 -1.23 -13.01
C VAL A 114 -22.76 -1.99 -11.88
N SER A 115 -23.07 -3.27 -12.12
CA SER A 115 -23.62 -4.17 -11.11
C SER A 115 -22.66 -4.35 -9.94
N GLU A 116 -23.17 -4.77 -8.77
CA GLU A 116 -22.33 -4.97 -7.58
C GLU A 116 -21.23 -6.01 -7.80
N THR A 117 -21.51 -7.08 -8.56
CA THR A 117 -20.50 -8.08 -8.92
C THR A 117 -19.33 -7.45 -9.69
N HIS A 118 -19.63 -6.64 -10.69
CA HIS A 118 -18.60 -5.93 -11.47
C HIS A 118 -17.92 -4.83 -10.64
N LEU A 119 -18.64 -4.18 -9.73
CA LEU A 119 -18.07 -3.17 -8.83
C LEU A 119 -17.06 -3.79 -7.87
N ARG A 120 -17.38 -4.94 -7.25
CA ARG A 120 -16.44 -5.71 -6.43
C ARG A 120 -15.19 -6.12 -7.22
N LEU A 121 -15.38 -6.54 -8.47
CA LEU A 121 -14.26 -6.87 -9.35
C LEU A 121 -13.39 -5.64 -9.66
N LEU A 122 -13.97 -4.47 -9.92
CA LEU A 122 -13.21 -3.22 -10.12
C LEU A 122 -12.42 -2.81 -8.88
N VAL A 123 -13.01 -2.96 -7.69
CA VAL A 123 -12.33 -2.75 -6.42
C VAL A 123 -11.10 -3.66 -6.30
N ALA A 124 -11.25 -4.96 -6.55
CA ALA A 124 -10.16 -5.92 -6.50
C ALA A 124 -9.07 -5.65 -7.56
N ARG A 125 -9.45 -5.28 -8.79
CA ARG A 125 -8.50 -4.89 -9.84
C ARG A 125 -7.70 -3.65 -9.46
N GLY A 126 -8.34 -2.69 -8.78
CA GLY A 126 -7.71 -1.50 -8.23
C GLY A 126 -6.73 -1.83 -7.09
N ALA A 127 -7.10 -2.72 -6.18
CA ALA A 127 -6.21 -3.25 -5.13
C ALA A 127 -4.97 -3.92 -5.73
N ALA A 128 -5.16 -4.82 -6.70
CA ALA A 128 -4.09 -5.53 -7.38
C ALA A 128 -3.14 -4.55 -8.06
N GLY A 129 -3.67 -3.62 -8.86
CA GLY A 129 -2.87 -2.61 -9.56
C GLY A 129 -2.06 -1.74 -8.60
N GLY A 130 -2.65 -1.34 -7.48
CA GLY A 130 -1.97 -0.55 -6.45
C GLY A 130 -0.76 -1.27 -5.85
N ILE A 131 -0.94 -2.53 -5.42
CA ILE A 131 0.16 -3.36 -4.90
C ILE A 131 1.25 -3.50 -5.97
N SER A 132 0.86 -3.88 -7.17
CA SER A 132 1.81 -4.19 -8.25
C SER A 132 2.66 -2.98 -8.63
N ALA A 133 2.04 -1.81 -8.80
CA ALA A 133 2.75 -0.57 -9.10
C ALA A 133 3.69 -0.12 -7.97
N THR A 134 3.38 -0.44 -6.71
CA THR A 134 4.17 0.00 -5.55
C THR A 134 5.34 -0.93 -5.24
N PHE A 135 5.16 -2.24 -5.46
CA PHE A 135 6.12 -3.28 -5.07
C PHE A 135 6.86 -3.93 -6.24
N ASN A 136 6.55 -3.56 -7.49
CA ASN A 136 7.08 -4.23 -8.69
C ASN A 136 6.81 -5.74 -8.63
N ALA A 137 5.60 -6.10 -8.19
CA ALA A 137 5.22 -7.47 -7.83
C ALA A 137 3.84 -7.83 -8.40
N PRO A 138 3.70 -7.91 -9.74
CA PRO A 138 2.41 -8.10 -10.39
C PRO A 138 1.71 -9.41 -9.98
N ILE A 139 2.46 -10.48 -9.78
CA ILE A 139 1.92 -11.78 -9.36
C ILE A 139 1.36 -11.69 -7.93
N ALA A 140 2.11 -11.07 -7.02
CA ALA A 140 1.68 -10.89 -5.63
C ALA A 140 0.39 -10.06 -5.54
N GLY A 141 0.29 -8.96 -6.30
CA GLY A 141 -0.93 -8.12 -6.32
C GLY A 141 -2.18 -8.86 -6.81
N VAL A 142 -2.01 -9.78 -7.78
CA VAL A 142 -3.11 -10.64 -8.28
C VAL A 142 -3.58 -11.58 -7.19
N PHE A 143 -2.67 -12.38 -6.62
CA PHE A 143 -3.04 -13.36 -5.60
C PHE A 143 -3.61 -12.69 -4.35
N PHE A 144 -3.01 -11.59 -3.89
CA PHE A 144 -3.56 -10.81 -2.78
C PHE A 144 -5.02 -10.41 -3.03
N SER A 145 -5.34 -9.93 -4.23
CA SER A 145 -6.70 -9.46 -4.54
C SER A 145 -7.71 -10.61 -4.70
N LEU A 146 -7.28 -11.74 -5.27
CA LEU A 146 -8.16 -12.90 -5.42
C LEU A 146 -8.40 -13.60 -4.09
N GLU A 147 -7.35 -13.81 -3.30
CA GLU A 147 -7.39 -14.57 -2.05
C GLU A 147 -7.98 -13.77 -0.89
N LEU A 148 -7.54 -12.52 -0.69
CA LEU A 148 -7.98 -11.72 0.45
C LEU A 148 -9.21 -10.85 0.15
N ILE A 149 -9.27 -10.22 -1.02
CA ILE A 149 -10.32 -9.24 -1.32
C ILE A 149 -11.59 -9.90 -1.87
N LEU A 150 -11.48 -10.69 -2.95
CA LEU A 150 -12.63 -11.34 -3.57
C LEU A 150 -13.01 -12.68 -2.94
N ARG A 151 -12.02 -13.44 -2.46
CA ARG A 151 -12.21 -14.83 -1.98
C ARG A 151 -12.90 -15.73 -3.01
N ASN A 152 -12.72 -15.44 -4.30
CA ASN A 152 -13.24 -16.25 -5.40
C ASN A 152 -12.20 -16.35 -6.53
N PHE A 153 -12.16 -17.52 -7.18
CA PHE A 153 -11.25 -17.82 -8.29
C PHE A 153 -12.03 -18.08 -9.58
N GLU A 154 -12.92 -17.16 -9.93
CA GLU A 154 -13.57 -17.24 -11.23
C GLU A 154 -12.57 -16.89 -12.34
N THR A 155 -12.47 -17.74 -13.36
CA THR A 155 -11.50 -17.63 -14.45
C THR A 155 -11.57 -16.28 -15.17
N GLN A 156 -12.78 -15.72 -15.33
CA GLN A 156 -12.98 -14.41 -15.94
C GLN A 156 -12.44 -13.28 -15.07
N SER A 157 -12.63 -13.36 -13.77
CA SER A 157 -12.11 -12.40 -12.79
C SER A 157 -10.58 -12.42 -12.75
N PHE A 158 -9.97 -13.62 -12.84
CA PHE A 158 -8.52 -13.80 -12.87
C PHE A 158 -7.86 -12.99 -14.00
N GLY A 159 -8.30 -13.18 -15.26
CA GLY A 159 -7.69 -12.50 -16.40
C GLY A 159 -7.76 -10.96 -16.29
N LEU A 160 -8.87 -10.44 -15.80
CA LEU A 160 -9.08 -9.00 -15.63
C LEU A 160 -8.23 -8.40 -14.50
N VAL A 161 -8.01 -9.14 -13.41
CA VAL A 161 -7.12 -8.74 -12.31
C VAL A 161 -5.67 -8.79 -12.76
N VAL A 162 -5.25 -9.82 -13.50
CA VAL A 162 -3.91 -9.92 -14.08
C VAL A 162 -3.62 -8.75 -15.03
N LEU A 163 -4.54 -8.44 -15.95
CA LEU A 163 -4.36 -7.32 -16.88
C LEU A 163 -4.21 -5.98 -16.15
N SER A 164 -5.02 -5.72 -15.12
CA SER A 164 -4.91 -4.51 -14.29
C SER A 164 -3.56 -4.45 -13.58
N SER A 165 -3.16 -5.55 -12.96
CA SER A 165 -1.93 -5.70 -12.20
C SER A 165 -0.68 -5.43 -13.07
N VAL A 166 -0.58 -6.11 -14.22
CA VAL A 166 0.57 -6.00 -15.14
C VAL A 166 0.63 -4.61 -15.76
N THR A 167 -0.53 -4.03 -16.12
CA THR A 167 -0.57 -2.67 -16.69
C THR A 167 -0.13 -1.63 -15.67
N ALA A 168 -0.63 -1.72 -14.44
CA ALA A 168 -0.25 -0.81 -13.36
C ALA A 168 1.24 -0.94 -13.01
N ASP A 169 1.77 -2.16 -13.00
CA ASP A 169 3.19 -2.43 -12.80
C ASP A 169 4.06 -1.89 -13.95
N ALA A 170 3.67 -2.08 -15.20
CA ALA A 170 4.38 -1.50 -16.35
C ALA A 170 4.43 0.03 -16.28
N ILE A 171 3.31 0.67 -15.91
CA ILE A 171 3.26 2.12 -15.66
C ILE A 171 4.16 2.49 -14.49
N GLY A 172 4.06 1.78 -13.36
CA GLY A 172 4.89 2.00 -12.18
C GLY A 172 6.39 1.95 -12.50
N ARG A 173 6.81 0.93 -13.26
CA ARG A 173 8.20 0.78 -13.70
C ARG A 173 8.66 1.89 -14.66
N ALA A 174 7.77 2.42 -15.49
CA ALA A 174 8.08 3.55 -16.36
C ALA A 174 8.36 4.85 -15.58
N PHE A 175 7.69 5.06 -14.45
CA PHE A 175 7.86 6.27 -13.62
C PHE A 175 8.90 6.13 -12.52
N PHE A 176 9.00 4.96 -11.88
CA PHE A 176 9.82 4.73 -10.68
C PHE A 176 11.07 3.87 -10.95
N GLY A 177 11.24 3.36 -12.17
CA GLY A 177 12.35 2.49 -12.55
C GLY A 177 12.09 1.01 -12.32
N ASN A 178 12.94 0.17 -12.91
CA ASN A 178 12.81 -1.29 -12.89
C ASN A 178 13.82 -1.93 -11.93
N HIS A 179 13.69 -1.61 -10.64
CA HIS A 179 14.54 -2.17 -9.59
C HIS A 179 13.67 -2.90 -8.56
N PRO A 180 14.09 -4.07 -8.05
CA PRO A 180 13.43 -4.71 -6.93
C PRO A 180 13.43 -3.78 -5.71
N PHE A 181 12.34 -3.78 -4.95
CA PHE A 181 12.27 -2.98 -3.72
C PHE A 181 13.33 -3.39 -2.69
N LEU A 182 13.73 -4.67 -2.70
CA LEU A 182 14.73 -5.24 -1.81
C LEU A 182 15.78 -5.99 -2.61
N SER A 183 17.07 -5.70 -2.38
CA SER A 183 18.20 -6.45 -2.94
C SER A 183 18.73 -7.40 -1.86
N LEU A 184 18.58 -8.69 -2.07
CA LEU A 184 18.98 -9.73 -1.12
C LEU A 184 20.33 -10.36 -1.52
N PRO A 185 21.17 -10.78 -0.55
CA PRO A 185 22.35 -11.57 -0.86
C PRO A 185 21.96 -12.93 -1.44
N SER A 186 22.87 -13.56 -2.18
CA SER A 186 22.64 -14.91 -2.71
C SER A 186 22.57 -15.93 -1.57
N PHE A 187 21.45 -16.63 -1.45
CA PHE A 187 21.29 -17.75 -0.53
C PHE A 187 21.73 -19.06 -1.20
N SER A 188 22.64 -19.80 -0.60
CA SER A 188 23.00 -21.16 -1.01
C SER A 188 22.37 -22.18 -0.07
N PHE A 189 21.71 -23.18 -0.64
CA PHE A 189 21.15 -24.30 0.10
C PHE A 189 22.23 -25.38 0.23
N ASN A 190 22.83 -25.54 1.42
CA ASN A 190 24.00 -26.41 1.59
C ASN A 190 23.61 -27.82 2.07
N SER A 191 22.50 -27.96 2.81
CA SER A 191 22.05 -29.26 3.34
C SER A 191 20.52 -29.35 3.47
N PRO A 192 19.90 -30.50 3.14
CA PRO A 192 18.49 -30.77 3.40
C PRO A 192 18.07 -30.62 4.87
N LEU A 193 18.99 -30.76 5.82
CA LEU A 193 18.71 -30.57 7.25
C LEU A 193 18.37 -29.13 7.60
N GLU A 194 18.79 -28.14 6.78
CA GLU A 194 18.39 -26.74 6.96
C GLU A 194 16.86 -26.57 6.85
N LEU A 195 16.16 -27.45 6.12
CA LEU A 195 14.70 -27.44 6.06
C LEU A 195 14.05 -27.70 7.42
N LEU A 196 14.68 -28.47 8.30
CA LEU A 196 14.18 -28.67 9.67
C LEU A 196 14.29 -27.39 10.50
N LEU A 197 15.34 -26.60 10.29
CA LEU A 197 15.49 -25.28 10.92
C LEU A 197 14.46 -24.30 10.37
N TYR A 198 14.20 -24.29 9.06
CA TYR A 198 13.14 -23.46 8.47
C TYR A 198 11.74 -23.88 8.93
N ALA A 199 11.50 -25.18 9.09
CA ALA A 199 10.26 -25.69 9.67
C ALA A 199 10.11 -25.27 11.14
N GLY A 200 11.20 -25.36 11.93
CA GLY A 200 11.23 -24.90 13.32
C GLY A 200 11.00 -23.39 13.47
N LEU A 201 11.47 -22.57 12.53
CA LEU A 201 11.21 -21.13 12.50
C LEU A 201 9.74 -20.80 12.19
N GLY A 202 9.06 -21.68 11.44
CA GLY A 202 7.67 -21.46 11.01
C GLY A 202 6.60 -21.82 12.06
N VAL A 203 6.97 -22.53 13.12
CA VAL A 203 6.08 -22.95 14.23
C VAL A 203 6.16 -21.94 15.37
#